data_AF-A0A0F4PTW1-F1
#
_entry.id   AF-A0A0F4PTW1-F1
#
_cell.length_a   1.000
_cell.length_b   1.000
_cell.length_c   1.000
_cell.angle_alpha   90.00
_cell.angle_beta   90.00
_cell.angle_gamma   90.00
#
_symmetry.space_group_name_H-M   'P 1'
#
loop_
_entity.id
_entity.type
_entity.pdbx_description
1 polymer ?
#
loop_
_entity_poly.entity_id
_entity_poly.type
_entity_poly.pdbx_seq_one_letter_code
_entity_poly.pdbx_strand_id
1 'polypeptide(L)'
;MIKKIALATAFMTLTACQSAYYSAMESVGVHKRDILVDRVEETKESQQDSQQEFQSALERLSTLINFDGGDLQDAYEQLNDDYESSLAAADEVSTNIDKVEDVAEALFDEWADELEEYQSAALKRESSKKLRATERQFEQLLRSMRASEAKMQPVLESLQDNVLYLKHNLNAQAIAAIKGEFTNLKRDIQVLIDDMNRSIEDSNRFIEQMNQS
;
A
#
# COMPACT_ATOMS: atom_id res chain seq x y z
N MET A 1 19.36 0.49 -34.41
CA MET A 1 18.06 -0.20 -34.41
C MET A 1 18.08 -1.50 -33.61
N ILE A 2 19.17 -2.27 -33.64
CA ILE A 2 19.33 -3.53 -32.86
C ILE A 2 19.23 -3.32 -31.32
N LYS A 3 19.77 -2.22 -30.77
CA LYS A 3 19.66 -1.89 -29.33
C LYS A 3 18.23 -1.56 -28.86
N LYS A 4 17.35 -1.07 -29.75
CA LYS A 4 15.95 -0.78 -29.40
C LYS A 4 15.06 -2.04 -29.40
N ILE A 5 15.45 -3.06 -30.17
CA ILE A 5 14.77 -4.36 -30.24
C ILE A 5 15.10 -5.21 -29.00
N ALA A 6 16.35 -5.15 -28.51
CA ALA A 6 16.76 -5.87 -27.30
C ALA A 6 16.02 -5.40 -26.03
N LEU A 7 15.69 -4.10 -25.92
CA LEU A 7 14.97 -3.56 -24.77
C LEU A 7 13.48 -3.91 -24.78
N ALA A 8 12.86 -4.04 -25.96
CA ALA A 8 11.48 -4.49 -26.12
C ALA A 8 11.30 -6.00 -25.87
N THR A 9 12.37 -6.80 -26.06
CA THR A 9 12.32 -8.26 -25.86
C THR A 9 12.44 -8.64 -24.37
N ALA A 10 13.09 -7.80 -23.55
CA ALA A 10 13.24 -8.04 -22.11
C ALA A 10 11.96 -7.74 -21.29
N PHE A 11 11.07 -6.89 -21.79
CA PHE A 11 9.78 -6.63 -21.14
C PHE A 11 8.76 -7.76 -21.38
N MET A 12 8.83 -8.46 -22.52
CA MET A 12 7.94 -9.60 -22.81
C MET A 12 8.24 -10.86 -21.97
N THR A 13 9.42 -10.96 -21.37
CA THR A 13 9.77 -12.12 -20.53
C THR A 13 9.28 -12.01 -19.09
N LEU A 14 8.93 -10.82 -18.61
CA LEU A 14 8.48 -10.63 -17.22
C LEU A 14 6.98 -10.92 -17.06
N THR A 15 6.15 -10.53 -18.03
CA THR A 15 4.71 -10.83 -18.02
C THR A 15 4.41 -12.33 -18.18
N ALA A 16 5.21 -13.04 -18.99
CA ALA A 16 5.08 -14.48 -19.19
C ALA A 16 5.44 -15.32 -17.94
N CYS A 17 6.24 -14.79 -17.02
CA CYS A 17 6.57 -15.47 -15.77
C CYS A 17 5.41 -15.43 -14.76
N GLN A 18 4.66 -14.32 -14.72
CA GLN A 18 3.48 -14.19 -13.85
C GLN A 18 2.33 -15.06 -14.34
N SER A 19 2.06 -15.08 -15.66
CA SER A 19 1.03 -15.97 -16.22
C SER A 19 1.35 -17.43 -15.93
N ALA A 20 2.61 -17.86 -16.08
CA ALA A 20 3.04 -19.22 -15.75
C ALA A 20 2.92 -19.55 -14.25
N TYR A 21 3.19 -18.58 -13.37
CA TYR A 21 3.01 -18.74 -11.91
C TYR A 21 1.55 -18.99 -11.54
N TYR A 22 0.62 -18.15 -12.01
CA TYR A 22 -0.81 -18.32 -11.70
C TYR A 22 -1.39 -19.59 -12.33
N SER A 23 -1.01 -19.94 -13.56
CA SER A 23 -1.43 -21.20 -14.18
C SER A 23 -0.93 -22.44 -13.43
N ALA A 24 0.27 -22.38 -12.83
CA ALA A 24 0.79 -23.46 -12.00
C ALA A 24 0.01 -23.61 -10.68
N MET A 25 -0.40 -22.50 -10.06
CA MET A 25 -1.23 -22.52 -8.85
C MET A 25 -2.64 -23.04 -9.12
N GLU A 26 -3.22 -22.68 -10.27
CA GLU A 26 -4.51 -23.21 -10.72
C GLU A 26 -4.47 -24.71 -11.01
N SER A 27 -3.34 -25.21 -11.54
CA SER A 27 -3.13 -26.65 -11.76
C SER A 27 -3.12 -27.47 -10.45
N VAL A 28 -2.90 -26.82 -9.30
CA VAL A 28 -3.00 -27.43 -7.96
C VAL A 28 -4.27 -27.02 -7.20
N GLY A 29 -5.23 -26.37 -7.89
CA GLY A 29 -6.55 -26.06 -7.39
C GLY A 29 -6.71 -24.68 -6.72
N VAL A 30 -5.74 -23.77 -6.87
CA VAL A 30 -5.82 -22.41 -6.32
C VAL A 30 -6.20 -21.43 -7.43
N HIS A 31 -7.38 -20.81 -7.32
CA HIS A 31 -7.89 -19.90 -8.35
C HIS A 31 -7.40 -18.46 -8.14
N LYS A 32 -7.21 -17.71 -9.24
CA LYS A 32 -6.79 -16.28 -9.23
C LYS A 32 -7.68 -15.39 -8.38
N ARG A 33 -8.97 -15.72 -8.31
CA ARG A 33 -9.93 -15.07 -7.42
C ARG A 33 -9.54 -15.18 -5.94
N ASP A 34 -9.16 -16.36 -5.50
CA ASP A 34 -8.83 -16.62 -4.10
C ASP A 34 -7.48 -15.97 -3.75
N ILE A 35 -6.52 -16.03 -4.69
CA ILE A 35 -5.24 -15.33 -4.59
C ILE A 35 -5.46 -13.81 -4.47
N LEU A 36 -6.39 -13.24 -5.25
CA LEU A 36 -6.69 -11.81 -5.19
C LEU A 36 -7.25 -11.42 -3.81
N VAL A 37 -8.15 -12.23 -3.25
CA VAL A 37 -8.67 -12.01 -1.88
C VAL A 37 -7.53 -12.04 -0.86
N ASP A 38 -6.67 -13.05 -0.93
CA ASP A 38 -5.52 -13.18 -0.02
C ASP A 38 -4.57 -11.96 -0.13
N ARG A 39 -4.27 -11.49 -1.35
CA ARG A 39 -3.41 -10.30 -1.56
C ARG A 39 -4.04 -9.02 -1.03
N VAL A 40 -5.35 -8.85 -1.17
CA VAL A 40 -6.06 -7.69 -0.61
C VAL A 40 -6.06 -7.76 0.92
N GLU A 41 -6.15 -8.95 1.51
CA GLU A 41 -6.02 -9.16 2.94
C GLU A 41 -4.61 -8.86 3.46
N GLU A 42 -3.56 -9.37 2.80
CA GLU A 42 -2.16 -9.04 3.12
C GLU A 42 -1.90 -7.53 3.02
N THR A 43 -2.45 -6.86 1.99
CA THR A 43 -2.29 -5.41 1.81
C THR A 43 -3.00 -4.64 2.93
N LYS A 44 -4.19 -5.08 3.33
CA LYS A 44 -4.94 -4.52 4.46
C LYS A 44 -4.13 -4.64 5.76
N GLU A 45 -3.54 -5.80 6.04
CA GLU A 45 -2.69 -6.01 7.22
C GLU A 45 -1.47 -5.10 7.20
N SER A 46 -0.77 -5.02 6.07
CA SER A 46 0.38 -4.11 5.89
C SER A 46 0.01 -2.63 6.09
N GLN A 47 -1.20 -2.21 5.65
CA GLN A 47 -1.71 -0.86 5.93
C GLN A 47 -1.99 -0.62 7.42
N GLN A 48 -2.45 -1.64 8.15
CA GLN A 48 -2.66 -1.57 9.61
C GLN A 48 -1.34 -1.48 10.37
N ASP A 49 -0.32 -2.20 9.93
CA ASP A 49 1.02 -2.14 10.52
C ASP A 49 1.67 -0.79 10.24
N SER A 50 1.61 -0.30 9.00
CA SER A 50 2.10 1.04 8.64
C SER A 50 1.41 2.14 9.45
N GLN A 51 0.09 2.03 9.66
CA GLN A 51 -0.65 2.95 10.54
C GLN A 51 -0.09 2.97 11.97
N GLN A 52 0.24 1.81 12.53
CA GLN A 52 0.79 1.70 13.88
C GLN A 52 2.17 2.38 13.97
N GLU A 53 3.04 2.18 12.98
CA GLU A 53 4.37 2.80 12.95
C GLU A 53 4.27 4.34 12.87
N PHE A 54 3.41 4.86 11.98
CA PHE A 54 3.18 6.30 11.91
C PHE A 54 2.54 6.87 13.17
N GLN A 55 1.67 6.11 13.84
CA GLN A 55 1.09 6.49 15.13
C GLN A 55 2.17 6.54 16.23
N SER A 56 3.08 5.57 16.28
CA SER A 56 4.23 5.57 17.20
C SER A 56 5.10 6.81 16.99
N ALA A 57 5.48 7.09 15.73
CA ALA A 57 6.25 8.29 15.38
C ALA A 57 5.54 9.58 15.81
N LEU A 58 4.22 9.66 15.64
CA LEU A 58 3.40 10.80 16.07
C LEU A 58 3.40 10.98 17.59
N GLU A 59 3.29 9.90 18.35
CA GLU A 59 3.37 9.92 19.81
C GLU A 59 4.76 10.35 20.28
N ARG A 60 5.80 9.90 19.59
CA ARG A 60 7.18 10.30 19.90
C ARG A 60 7.47 11.76 19.61
N LEU A 61 7.02 12.28 18.47
CA LEU A 61 7.05 13.70 18.17
C LEU A 61 6.29 14.52 19.22
N SER A 62 5.11 14.06 19.63
CA SER A 62 4.31 14.74 20.65
C SER A 62 5.03 14.80 22.00
N THR A 63 5.79 13.76 22.35
CA THR A 63 6.62 13.73 23.56
C THR A 63 7.76 14.75 23.48
N LEU A 64 8.46 14.81 22.35
CA LEU A 64 9.55 15.78 22.14
C LEU A 64 9.07 17.24 22.18
N ILE A 65 7.88 17.55 21.62
CA ILE A 65 7.30 18.91 21.66
C ILE A 65 6.98 19.38 23.08
N ASN A 66 6.54 18.45 23.94
CA ASN A 66 6.11 18.74 25.31
C ASN A 66 7.19 18.43 26.34
N PHE A 67 8.45 18.31 25.89
CA PHE A 67 9.58 17.99 26.74
C PHE A 67 9.75 19.05 27.86
N ASP A 68 9.64 18.59 29.10
CA ASP A 68 9.82 19.39 30.33
C ASP A 68 10.83 18.69 31.28
N GLY A 69 11.93 18.21 30.70
CA GLY A 69 12.95 17.41 31.39
C GLY A 69 12.90 15.91 31.03
N GLY A 70 14.00 15.20 31.28
CA GLY A 70 14.21 13.80 30.86
C GLY A 70 15.43 13.63 29.97
N ASP A 71 15.59 12.43 29.40
CA ASP A 71 16.68 12.15 28.44
C ASP A 71 16.21 12.42 27.01
N LEU A 72 16.72 13.51 26.41
CA LEU A 72 16.43 13.85 25.02
C LEU A 72 17.01 12.81 24.05
N GLN A 73 18.11 12.14 24.43
CA GLN A 73 18.77 11.14 23.61
C GLN A 73 17.84 9.94 23.42
N ASP A 74 17.27 9.41 24.50
CA ASP A 74 16.33 8.28 24.44
C ASP A 74 15.11 8.58 23.58
N ALA A 75 14.58 9.82 23.66
CA ALA A 75 13.43 10.23 22.87
C ALA A 75 13.77 10.37 21.38
N TYR A 76 14.96 10.89 21.07
CA TYR A 76 15.48 10.95 19.71
C TYR A 76 15.73 9.56 19.11
N GLU A 77 16.36 8.65 19.86
CA GLU A 77 16.65 7.29 19.39
C GLU A 77 15.37 6.55 19.03
N GLN A 78 14.35 6.63 19.90
CA GLN A 78 13.05 6.03 19.60
C GLN A 78 12.35 6.69 18.39
N LEU A 79 12.46 8.01 18.20
CA LEU A 79 11.95 8.65 16.99
C LEU A 79 12.67 8.18 15.72
N ASN A 80 13.98 7.96 15.79
CA ASN A 80 14.75 7.42 14.67
C ASN A 80 14.30 5.99 14.34
N ASP A 81 14.10 5.16 15.36
CA ASP A 81 13.60 3.79 15.20
C ASP A 81 12.19 3.79 14.58
N ASP A 82 11.28 4.64 15.08
CA ASP A 82 9.93 4.80 14.51
C ASP A 82 9.97 5.25 13.04
N TYR A 83 10.92 6.13 12.67
CA TYR A 83 11.14 6.53 11.28
C TYR A 83 11.59 5.35 10.39
N GLU A 84 12.56 4.56 10.84
CA GLU A 84 13.06 3.42 10.08
C GLU A 84 11.98 2.35 9.91
N SER A 85 11.19 2.07 10.95
CA SER A 85 10.06 1.15 10.88
C SER A 85 8.94 1.67 9.97
N SER A 86 8.60 2.96 10.06
CA SER A 86 7.60 3.59 9.18
C SER A 86 8.02 3.52 7.70
N LEU A 87 9.31 3.70 7.42
CA LEU A 87 9.87 3.58 6.07
C LEU A 87 9.71 2.15 5.54
N ALA A 88 10.12 1.15 6.33
CA ALA A 88 9.99 -0.25 5.95
C ALA A 88 8.53 -0.67 5.71
N ALA A 89 7.62 -0.24 6.60
CA ALA A 89 6.20 -0.52 6.46
C ALA A 89 5.58 0.14 5.21
N ALA A 90 6.01 1.35 4.86
CA ALA A 90 5.55 2.02 3.63
C ALA A 90 6.02 1.29 2.36
N ASP A 91 7.26 0.79 2.34
CA ASP A 91 7.77 -0.04 1.24
C ASP A 91 6.98 -1.35 1.09
N GLU A 92 6.59 -1.95 2.21
CA GLU A 92 5.76 -3.16 2.21
C GLU A 92 4.35 -2.90 1.67
N VAL A 93 3.71 -1.80 2.09
CA VAL A 93 2.41 -1.38 1.56
C VAL A 93 2.49 -1.21 0.04
N SER A 94 3.50 -0.47 -0.44
CA SER A 94 3.71 -0.23 -1.88
C SER A 94 3.85 -1.55 -2.66
N THR A 95 4.70 -2.45 -2.15
CA THR A 95 4.94 -3.77 -2.73
C THR A 95 3.67 -4.64 -2.77
N ASN A 96 2.84 -4.58 -1.74
CA ASN A 96 1.62 -5.38 -1.67
C ASN A 96 0.52 -4.83 -2.59
N ILE A 97 0.42 -3.50 -2.74
CA ILE A 97 -0.49 -2.89 -3.72
C ILE A 97 -0.12 -3.32 -5.15
N ASP A 98 1.17 -3.34 -5.50
CA ASP A 98 1.64 -3.82 -6.81
C ASP A 98 1.21 -5.27 -7.06
N LYS A 99 1.36 -6.17 -6.07
CA LYS A 99 0.93 -7.56 -6.19
C LYS A 99 -0.58 -7.71 -6.35
N VAL A 100 -1.37 -6.86 -5.68
CA VAL A 100 -2.83 -6.84 -5.82
C VAL A 100 -3.22 -6.44 -7.24
N GLU A 101 -2.59 -5.41 -7.79
CA GLU A 101 -2.80 -4.95 -9.17
C GLU A 101 -2.47 -6.05 -10.18
N ASP A 102 -1.29 -6.67 -10.06
CA ASP A 102 -0.84 -7.75 -10.95
C ASP A 102 -1.81 -8.95 -10.99
N VAL A 103 -2.30 -9.41 -9.83
CA VAL A 103 -3.23 -10.54 -9.77
C VAL A 103 -4.59 -10.17 -10.36
N ALA A 104 -5.06 -8.94 -10.10
CA ALA A 104 -6.36 -8.48 -10.58
C ALA A 104 -6.37 -8.35 -12.11
N GLU A 105 -5.32 -7.77 -12.70
CA GLU A 105 -5.18 -7.68 -14.15
C GLU A 105 -5.20 -9.08 -14.79
N ALA A 106 -4.42 -10.01 -14.25
CA ALA A 106 -4.39 -11.39 -14.74
C ALA A 106 -5.75 -12.10 -14.62
N LEU A 107 -6.51 -11.87 -13.54
CA LEU A 107 -7.84 -12.42 -13.34
C LEU A 107 -8.85 -11.83 -14.36
N PHE A 108 -8.82 -10.52 -14.58
CA PHE A 108 -9.77 -9.86 -15.47
C PHE A 108 -9.52 -10.19 -16.94
N ASP A 109 -8.25 -10.27 -17.35
CA ASP A 109 -7.88 -10.68 -18.70
C ASP A 109 -8.36 -12.12 -19.00
N GLU A 110 -8.08 -13.07 -18.10
CA GLU A 110 -8.55 -14.45 -18.25
C GLU A 110 -10.09 -14.53 -18.29
N TRP A 111 -10.77 -13.85 -17.36
CA TRP A 111 -12.23 -13.85 -17.33
C TRP A 111 -12.80 -13.25 -18.63
N ALA A 112 -12.19 -12.19 -19.17
CA ALA A 112 -12.61 -11.59 -20.43
C ALA A 112 -12.44 -12.56 -21.62
N ASP A 113 -11.35 -13.32 -21.66
CA ASP A 113 -11.12 -14.34 -22.69
C ASP A 113 -12.15 -15.49 -22.58
N GLU A 114 -12.41 -15.98 -21.37
CA GLU A 114 -13.41 -17.03 -21.12
C GLU A 114 -14.85 -16.60 -21.46
N LEU A 115 -15.16 -15.30 -21.42
CA LEU A 115 -16.46 -14.78 -21.88
C LEU A 115 -16.72 -15.12 -23.36
N GLU A 116 -15.68 -15.27 -24.18
CA GLU A 116 -15.80 -15.63 -25.60
C GLU A 116 -16.07 -17.13 -25.82
N GLU A 117 -15.84 -17.96 -24.82
CA GLU A 117 -16.10 -19.41 -24.89
C GLU A 117 -17.55 -19.79 -24.57
N TYR A 118 -18.34 -18.86 -24.01
CA TYR A 118 -19.74 -19.12 -23.70
C TYR A 118 -20.60 -19.32 -24.96
N GLN A 119 -21.18 -20.50 -25.07
CA GLN A 119 -22.21 -20.78 -26.08
C GLN A 119 -23.59 -20.19 -25.72
N SER A 120 -23.87 -19.98 -24.44
CA SER A 120 -25.15 -19.42 -23.95
C SER A 120 -25.07 -17.90 -23.82
N ALA A 121 -25.83 -17.19 -24.66
CA ALA A 121 -25.90 -15.72 -24.60
C ALA A 121 -26.43 -15.20 -23.25
N ALA A 122 -27.28 -15.96 -22.56
CA ALA A 122 -27.79 -15.59 -21.25
C ALA A 122 -26.67 -15.63 -20.19
N LEU A 123 -25.90 -16.72 -20.16
CA LEU A 123 -24.78 -16.90 -19.22
C LEU A 123 -23.65 -15.93 -19.51
N LYS A 124 -23.28 -15.72 -20.79
CA LYS A 124 -22.27 -14.72 -21.19
C LYS A 124 -22.63 -13.33 -20.67
N ARG A 125 -23.90 -12.92 -20.82
CA ARG A 125 -24.37 -11.60 -20.39
C ARG A 125 -24.39 -11.45 -18.87
N GLU A 126 -24.70 -12.51 -18.14
CA GLU A 126 -24.64 -12.53 -16.67
C GLU A 126 -23.19 -12.44 -16.18
N SER A 127 -22.30 -13.28 -16.71
CA SER A 127 -20.88 -13.32 -16.36
C SER A 127 -20.20 -11.99 -16.69
N SER A 128 -20.46 -11.41 -17.87
CA SER A 128 -19.95 -10.08 -18.25
C SER A 128 -20.44 -8.96 -17.32
N LYS A 129 -21.68 -9.07 -16.78
CA LYS A 129 -22.17 -8.10 -15.79
C LYS A 129 -21.40 -8.21 -14.47
N LYS A 130 -21.06 -9.43 -14.05
CA LYS A 130 -20.25 -9.67 -12.85
C LYS A 130 -18.83 -9.12 -13.04
N LEU A 131 -18.14 -9.48 -14.13
CA LEU A 131 -16.79 -8.95 -14.45
C LEU A 131 -16.76 -7.42 -14.35
N ARG A 132 -17.66 -6.73 -15.06
CA ARG A 132 -17.73 -5.27 -15.03
C ARG A 132 -18.02 -4.70 -13.64
N ALA A 133 -18.76 -5.42 -12.80
CA ALA A 133 -19.04 -4.98 -11.44
C ALA A 133 -17.79 -5.09 -10.57
N THR A 134 -17.08 -6.22 -10.68
CA THR A 134 -15.83 -6.48 -9.97
C THR A 134 -14.73 -5.49 -10.39
N GLU A 135 -14.53 -5.25 -11.69
CA GLU A 135 -13.56 -4.26 -12.21
C GLU A 135 -13.78 -2.88 -11.58
N ARG A 136 -15.03 -2.38 -11.57
CA ARG A 136 -15.34 -1.05 -11.00
C ARG A 136 -15.04 -0.97 -9.49
N GLN A 137 -15.30 -2.05 -8.77
CA GLN A 137 -15.04 -2.12 -7.32
C GLN A 137 -13.53 -2.17 -7.08
N PHE A 138 -12.82 -2.99 -7.86
CA PHE A 138 -11.37 -3.09 -7.81
C PHE A 138 -10.69 -1.74 -8.10
N GLU A 139 -11.11 -1.04 -9.15
CA GLU A 139 -10.57 0.29 -9.46
C GLU A 139 -10.78 1.29 -8.31
N GLN A 140 -11.92 1.20 -7.58
CA GLN A 140 -12.16 2.05 -6.42
C GLN A 140 -11.18 1.72 -5.29
N LEU A 141 -11.00 0.43 -5.00
CA LEU A 141 -10.06 -0.06 -4.02
C LEU A 141 -8.63 0.40 -4.35
N LEU A 142 -8.16 0.13 -5.57
CA LEU A 142 -6.81 0.46 -6.03
C LEU A 142 -6.54 1.97 -5.93
N ARG A 143 -7.51 2.80 -6.33
CA ARG A 143 -7.38 4.27 -6.18
C ARG A 143 -7.22 4.69 -4.72
N SER A 144 -7.96 4.06 -3.79
CA SER A 144 -7.84 4.37 -2.36
C SER A 144 -6.47 3.94 -1.81
N MET A 145 -6.01 2.74 -2.16
CA MET A 145 -4.69 2.22 -1.79
C MET A 145 -3.57 3.15 -2.27
N ARG A 146 -3.52 3.46 -3.57
CA ARG A 146 -2.52 4.36 -4.17
C ARG A 146 -2.58 5.78 -3.59
N ALA A 147 -3.77 6.26 -3.22
CA ALA A 147 -3.91 7.58 -2.60
C ALA A 147 -3.32 7.63 -1.19
N SER A 148 -3.45 6.56 -0.40
CA SER A 148 -2.77 6.44 0.90
C SER A 148 -1.25 6.28 0.72
N GLU A 149 -0.83 5.47 -0.25
CA GLU A 149 0.58 5.23 -0.57
C GLU A 149 1.32 6.52 -0.94
N ALA A 150 0.74 7.31 -1.85
CA ALA A 150 1.33 8.56 -2.30
C ALA A 150 1.51 9.60 -1.18
N LYS A 151 0.81 9.45 -0.05
CA LYS A 151 0.94 10.33 1.12
C LYS A 151 1.99 9.86 2.13
N MET A 152 2.41 8.59 2.07
CA MET A 152 3.46 8.07 2.96
C MET A 152 4.80 8.77 2.68
N GLN A 153 5.19 8.89 1.42
CA GLN A 153 6.46 9.49 1.01
C GLN A 153 6.69 10.92 1.56
N PRO A 154 5.81 11.90 1.36
CA PRO A 154 6.03 13.25 1.90
C PRO A 154 6.04 13.29 3.44
N VAL A 155 5.31 12.40 4.11
CA VAL A 155 5.35 12.27 5.57
C VAL A 155 6.71 11.72 6.02
N LEU A 156 7.22 10.69 5.35
CA LEU A 156 8.53 10.09 5.62
C LEU A 156 9.68 11.07 5.37
N GLU A 157 9.62 11.85 4.29
CA GLU A 157 10.61 12.89 4.00
C GLU A 157 10.68 13.94 5.11
N SER A 158 9.51 14.43 5.54
CA SER A 158 9.44 15.38 6.65
C SER A 158 9.94 14.75 7.96
N LEU A 159 9.56 13.50 8.25
CA LEU A 159 10.06 12.78 9.43
C LEU A 159 11.59 12.59 9.40
N GLN A 160 12.14 12.25 8.24
CA GLN A 160 13.58 12.12 8.01
C GLN A 160 14.33 13.43 8.27
N ASP A 161 13.84 14.55 7.73
CA ASP A 161 14.44 15.87 7.92
C ASP A 161 14.49 16.24 9.41
N ASN A 162 13.43 15.93 10.14
CA ASN A 162 13.34 16.15 11.58
C ASN A 162 14.34 15.28 12.37
N VAL A 163 14.44 13.99 12.05
CA VAL A 163 15.44 13.08 12.64
C VAL A 163 16.86 13.60 12.37
N LEU A 164 17.19 13.94 11.12
CA LEU A 164 18.51 14.44 10.74
C LEU A 164 18.86 15.75 11.45
N TYR A 165 17.90 16.67 11.57
CA TYR A 165 18.10 17.92 12.28
C TYR A 165 18.42 17.69 13.76
N LEU A 166 17.62 16.86 14.45
CA LEU A 166 17.82 16.55 15.86
C LEU A 166 19.16 15.85 16.12
N LYS A 167 19.57 14.94 15.24
CA LYS A 167 20.84 14.20 15.36
C LYS A 167 22.07 15.07 15.66
N HIS A 168 22.10 16.28 15.11
CA HIS A 168 23.23 17.21 15.27
C HIS A 168 22.95 18.35 16.24
N ASN A 169 21.70 18.57 16.59
CA ASN A 169 21.25 19.76 17.31
C ASN A 169 20.46 19.42 18.57
N LEU A 170 20.54 18.18 19.08
CA LEU A 170 19.68 17.71 20.17
C LEU A 170 19.85 18.53 21.46
N ASN A 171 18.94 19.49 21.64
CA ASN A 171 18.82 20.32 22.83
C ASN A 171 17.45 21.02 22.86
N ALA A 172 17.10 21.61 24.00
CA ALA A 172 15.81 22.27 24.19
C ALA A 172 15.57 23.46 23.22
N GLN A 173 16.63 24.18 22.80
CA GLN A 173 16.48 25.30 21.86
C GLN A 173 16.15 24.81 20.45
N ALA A 174 16.80 23.74 20.00
CA ALA A 174 16.53 23.13 18.70
C ALA A 174 15.11 22.57 18.61
N ILE A 175 14.64 21.90 19.68
CA ILE A 175 13.25 21.42 19.79
C ILE A 175 12.25 22.58 19.71
N ALA A 176 12.53 23.69 20.41
CA ALA A 176 11.69 24.88 20.33
C ALA A 176 11.68 25.50 18.92
N ALA A 177 12.81 25.46 18.20
CA ALA A 177 12.94 26.02 16.86
C ALA A 177 12.13 25.26 15.79
N ILE A 178 12.00 23.93 15.93
CA ILE A 178 11.30 23.06 14.96
C ILE A 178 9.86 22.74 15.33
N LYS A 179 9.33 23.31 16.43
CA LYS A 179 7.96 23.05 16.89
C LYS A 179 6.89 23.31 15.82
N GLY A 180 7.12 24.28 14.93
CA GLY A 180 6.25 24.55 13.79
C GLY A 180 6.23 23.39 12.78
N GLU A 181 7.40 22.87 12.43
CA GLU A 181 7.54 21.71 11.53
C GLU A 181 6.88 20.47 12.11
N PHE A 182 7.12 20.17 13.40
CA PHE A 182 6.45 19.07 14.08
C PHE A 182 4.93 19.18 14.09
N THR A 183 4.39 20.41 14.20
CA THR A 183 2.93 20.62 14.17
C THR A 183 2.35 20.33 12.79
N ASN A 184 3.08 20.61 11.72
CA ASN A 184 2.68 20.25 10.36
C ASN A 184 2.78 18.74 10.14
N LEU A 185 3.91 18.14 10.50
CA LEU A 185 4.11 16.69 10.38
C LEU A 185 3.04 15.90 11.14
N LYS A 186 2.67 16.34 12.35
CA LYS A 186 1.55 15.75 13.11
C LYS A 186 0.23 15.76 12.34
N ARG A 187 -0.08 16.87 11.66
CA ARG A 187 -1.30 16.97 10.84
C ARG A 187 -1.22 16.02 9.65
N ASP A 188 -0.07 15.96 8.99
CA ASP A 188 0.11 15.14 7.79
C ASP A 188 0.03 13.64 8.12
N ILE A 189 0.63 13.22 9.25
CA ILE A 189 0.47 11.86 9.78
C ILE A 189 -1.01 11.55 10.09
N GLN A 190 -1.75 12.47 10.72
CA GLN A 190 -3.16 12.22 11.02
C GLN A 190 -3.99 12.04 9.74
N VAL A 191 -3.74 12.84 8.71
CA VAL A 191 -4.40 12.70 7.41
C VAL A 191 -4.05 11.37 6.75
N LEU A 192 -2.78 10.96 6.81
CA LEU A 192 -2.33 9.67 6.31
C LEU A 192 -3.05 8.50 7.00
N ILE A 193 -3.13 8.52 8.32
CA ILE A 193 -3.85 7.51 9.13
C ILE A 193 -5.33 7.44 8.73
N ASP A 194 -5.99 8.59 8.54
CA ASP A 194 -7.39 8.65 8.13
C ASP A 194 -7.61 8.05 6.72
N ASP A 195 -6.67 8.26 5.80
CA ASP A 195 -6.75 7.69 4.45
C ASP A 195 -6.44 6.19 4.42
N MET A 196 -5.50 5.72 5.24
CA MET A 196 -5.26 4.28 5.44
C MET A 196 -6.51 3.59 5.99
N ASN A 197 -7.20 4.19 6.96
CA ASN A 197 -8.46 3.66 7.48
C ASN A 197 -9.54 3.52 6.40
N ARG A 198 -9.64 4.49 5.48
CA ARG A 198 -10.55 4.39 4.33
C ARG A 198 -10.15 3.26 3.39
N SER A 199 -8.85 3.13 3.09
CA SER A 199 -8.34 2.05 2.24
C SER A 199 -8.63 0.66 2.84
N ILE A 200 -8.42 0.48 4.14
CA ILE A 200 -8.73 -0.77 4.87
C ILE A 200 -10.23 -1.10 4.77
N GLU A 201 -11.08 -0.10 4.91
CA GLU A 201 -12.54 -0.26 4.82
C GLU A 201 -12.98 -0.58 3.38
N ASP A 202 -12.34 0.01 2.37
CA ASP A 202 -12.51 -0.35 0.96
C ASP A 202 -12.06 -1.81 0.70
N SER A 203 -10.95 -2.26 1.29
CA SER A 203 -10.46 -3.65 1.21
C SER A 203 -11.47 -4.64 1.79
N ASN A 204 -12.03 -4.35 2.98
CA ASN A 204 -13.04 -5.21 3.61
C ASN A 204 -14.28 -5.38 2.71
N ARG A 205 -14.77 -4.28 2.12
CA ARG A 205 -15.92 -4.35 1.21
C ARG A 205 -15.63 -5.13 -0.06
N PHE A 206 -14.42 -4.98 -0.62
CA PHE A 206 -14.01 -5.76 -1.79
C PHE A 206 -13.96 -7.25 -1.47
N ILE A 207 -13.30 -7.65 -0.37
CA ILE A 207 -13.21 -9.04 0.07
C ILE A 207 -14.61 -9.64 0.29
N GLU A 208 -15.50 -8.92 0.99
CA GLU A 208 -16.86 -9.38 1.23
C GLU A 208 -17.61 -9.63 -0.09
N GLN A 209 -17.48 -8.72 -1.05
CA GLN A 209 -18.12 -8.85 -2.37
C GLN A 209 -17.58 -10.04 -3.16
N MET A 210 -16.26 -10.26 -3.14
CA MET A 210 -15.63 -11.40 -3.82
C MET A 210 -16.10 -12.74 -3.23
N ASN A 211 -16.33 -12.80 -1.91
CA ASN A 211 -16.81 -13.99 -1.22
C ASN A 211 -18.31 -14.28 -1.46
N GLN A 212 -19.11 -13.27 -1.81
CA GLN A 212 -20.54 -13.41 -2.09
C GLN A 212 -20.87 -13.68 -3.57
N SER A 213 -19.90 -13.53 -4.48
CA SER A 213 -20.08 -13.50 -5.94
C SER A 213 -19.88 -14.85 -6.63
#